data_AF-A0AAU5KA88-F1
#
_entry.id   AF-A0AAU5KA88-F1
#
_cell.length_a   1.000
_cell.length_b   1.000
_cell.length_c   1.000
_cell.angle_alpha   90.00
_cell.angle_beta   90.00
_cell.angle_gamma   90.00
#
_symmetry.space_group_name_H-M   'P 1'
#
loop_
_entity.id
_entity.type
_entity.pdbx_description
1 polymer ?
#
loop_
_entity_poly.entity_id
_entity_poly.type
_entity_poly.pdbx_seq_one_letter_code
_entity_poly.pdbx_strand_id
1 'polypeptide(L)'
;MANRLSALSDLQGFSKFGDASDILKRMQKKVDEINKYNKDSAGNDDIGKQYHQTVDQPTSDLTDLLGQVSDALEKVRQSGKSTSDLFNSSDQDLADNVNGS
;
A
#
# COMPACT_ATOMS: atom_id res chain seq x y z
N MET A 1 -29.64 11.27 -2.86
CA MET A 1 -29.17 10.88 -1.50
C MET A 1 -28.43 9.54 -1.49
N ALA A 2 -28.97 8.46 -2.08
CA ALA A 2 -28.32 7.13 -2.08
C ALA A 2 -26.88 7.12 -2.63
N ASN A 3 -26.61 7.81 -3.76
CA ASN A 3 -25.25 7.91 -4.31
C ASN A 3 -24.26 8.66 -3.40
N ARG A 4 -24.75 9.61 -2.58
CA ARG A 4 -23.89 10.37 -1.66
C ARG A 4 -23.52 9.54 -0.43
N LEU A 5 -24.46 8.70 0.02
CA LEU A 5 -24.23 7.70 1.08
C LEU A 5 -23.25 6.60 0.64
N SER A 6 -23.31 6.13 -0.61
CA SER A 6 -22.32 5.17 -1.12
C SER A 6 -20.93 5.81 -1.26
N ALA A 7 -20.85 7.03 -1.80
CA ALA A 7 -19.57 7.76 -1.92
C ALA A 7 -18.90 8.01 -0.56
N LEU A 8 -19.69 8.33 0.48
CA LEU A 8 -19.19 8.47 1.86
C LEU A 8 -18.71 7.13 2.46
N SER A 9 -19.42 6.04 2.17
CA SER A 9 -19.00 4.69 2.60
C SER A 9 -17.70 4.25 1.91
N ASP A 10 -17.56 4.53 0.62
CA ASP A 10 -16.33 4.26 -0.14
C ASP A 10 -15.17 5.10 0.41
N LEU A 11 -15.43 6.38 0.75
CA LEU A 11 -14.51 7.28 1.46
C LEU A 11 -14.02 6.73 2.80
N GLN A 12 -14.90 6.15 3.61
CA GLN A 12 -14.50 5.47 4.84
C GLN A 12 -13.67 4.22 4.58
N GLY A 13 -13.95 3.49 3.50
CA GLY A 13 -13.10 2.40 3.02
C GLY A 13 -11.65 2.83 2.77
N PHE A 14 -11.44 4.08 2.30
CA PHE A 14 -10.09 4.61 2.05
C PHE A 14 -9.22 4.72 3.33
N SER A 15 -9.82 4.88 4.51
CA SER A 15 -9.10 4.94 5.79
C SER A 15 -8.39 3.61 6.13
N LYS A 16 -8.98 2.47 5.75
CA LYS A 16 -8.42 1.13 6.00
C LYS A 16 -7.17 0.83 5.16
N PHE A 17 -6.93 1.58 4.09
CA PHE A 17 -5.70 1.44 3.30
C PHE A 17 -4.48 2.01 4.02
N GLY A 18 -4.66 2.93 4.97
CA GLY A 18 -3.58 3.39 5.85
C GLY A 18 -3.01 2.23 6.66
N ASP A 19 -3.88 1.50 7.36
CA ASP A 19 -3.50 0.32 8.15
C ASP A 19 -2.87 -0.78 7.28
N ALA A 20 -3.41 -1.02 6.08
CA ALA A 20 -2.86 -1.97 5.13
C ALA A 20 -1.46 -1.56 4.63
N SER A 21 -1.23 -0.27 4.36
CA SER A 21 0.08 0.26 3.98
C SER A 21 1.12 0.05 5.09
N ASP A 22 0.75 0.26 6.35
CA ASP A 22 1.66 0.06 7.47
C ASP A 22 2.01 -1.41 7.70
N ILE A 23 1.03 -2.32 7.52
CA ILE A 23 1.29 -3.76 7.54
C ILE A 23 2.25 -4.16 6.41
N LEU A 24 2.03 -3.67 5.18
CA LEU A 24 2.90 -3.96 4.05
C LEU A 24 4.32 -3.45 4.26
N LYS A 25 4.50 -2.23 4.77
CA LYS A 25 5.83 -1.70 5.14
C LYS A 25 6.54 -2.58 6.16
N ARG A 26 5.81 -3.08 7.17
CA ARG A 26 6.36 -4.02 8.16
C ARG A 26 6.74 -5.35 7.54
N MET A 27 5.92 -5.88 6.63
CA MET A 27 6.23 -7.11 5.89
C MET A 27 7.48 -6.92 5.04
N GLN A 28 7.57 -5.83 4.28
CA GLN A 28 8.70 -5.53 3.41
C GLN A 28 10.00 -5.43 4.22
N LYS A 29 9.99 -4.69 5.34
CA LYS A 29 11.13 -4.63 6.26
C LYS A 29 11.56 -6.00 6.77
N LYS A 30 10.61 -6.88 7.10
CA LYS A 30 10.91 -8.23 7.58
C LYS A 30 11.49 -9.12 6.48
N VAL A 31 11.01 -8.99 5.25
CA VAL A 31 11.56 -9.71 4.11
C VAL A 31 12.95 -9.22 3.77
N ASP A 32 13.21 -7.91 3.84
CA ASP A 32 14.56 -7.36 3.65
C ASP A 32 15.53 -7.85 4.73
N GLU A 33 15.09 -7.91 5.99
CA GLU A 33 15.85 -8.53 7.08
C GLU A 33 16.16 -10.00 6.77
N ILE A 34 15.17 -10.79 6.33
CA ILE A 34 15.36 -12.20 5.96
C ILE A 34 16.31 -12.35 4.77
N ASN A 35 16.15 -11.55 3.72
CA ASN A 35 17.00 -11.58 2.52
C ASN A 35 18.44 -11.24 2.89
N LYS A 36 18.64 -10.22 3.75
CA LYS A 36 19.97 -9.90 4.29
C LYS A 36 20.53 -11.07 5.09
N TYR A 37 19.77 -11.65 6.01
CA TYR A 37 20.22 -12.81 6.76
C TYR A 37 20.58 -13.96 5.84
N ASN A 38 19.78 -14.27 4.82
CA ASN A 38 20.04 -15.35 3.88
C ASN A 38 21.34 -15.11 3.10
N LYS A 39 21.57 -13.88 2.62
CA LYS A 39 22.82 -13.49 1.93
C LYS A 39 24.05 -13.56 2.82
N ASP A 40 23.89 -13.19 4.09
CA ASP A 40 24.97 -13.22 5.08
C ASP A 40 25.15 -14.64 5.68
N SER A 41 24.13 -15.50 5.58
CA SER A 41 24.06 -16.83 6.19
C SER A 41 24.16 -17.93 5.14
N ALA A 42 25.33 -18.04 4.53
CA ALA A 42 25.94 -19.33 4.26
C ALA A 42 27.40 -19.11 3.85
N GLY A 43 28.25 -20.09 4.10
CA GLY A 43 29.62 -20.04 3.56
C GLY A 43 29.62 -20.15 2.04
N ASN A 44 30.79 -19.94 1.43
CA ASN A 44 30.98 -20.21 -0.01
C ASN A 44 31.20 -21.70 -0.31
N ASP A 45 30.90 -22.57 0.65
CA ASP A 45 30.97 -24.02 0.47
C ASP A 45 29.77 -24.52 -0.35
N ASP A 46 29.81 -25.77 -0.76
CA ASP A 46 28.78 -26.30 -1.66
C ASP A 46 27.40 -26.37 -1.00
N ILE A 47 27.36 -26.52 0.34
CA ILE A 47 26.13 -26.42 1.12
C ILE A 47 25.58 -25.00 1.05
N GLY A 48 26.42 -23.98 1.21
CA GLY A 48 26.00 -22.60 1.16
C GLY A 48 25.57 -22.13 -0.23
N LYS A 49 26.25 -22.56 -1.28
CA LYS A 49 25.78 -22.33 -2.66
C LYS A 49 24.41 -22.94 -2.90
N GLN A 50 24.18 -24.17 -2.43
CA GLN A 50 22.89 -24.83 -2.56
C GLN A 50 21.80 -24.10 -1.77
N TYR A 51 22.14 -23.60 -0.57
CA TYR A 51 21.25 -22.76 0.22
C TYR A 51 20.86 -21.49 -0.55
N HIS A 52 21.81 -20.68 -1.00
CA HIS A 52 21.56 -19.44 -1.76
C HIS A 52 20.70 -19.66 -3.00
N GLN A 53 20.93 -20.75 -3.75
CA GLN A 53 20.11 -21.12 -4.92
C GLN A 53 18.62 -21.32 -4.57
N THR A 54 18.33 -21.74 -3.34
CA THR A 54 16.96 -22.00 -2.90
C THR A 54 16.28 -20.81 -2.23
N VAL A 55 17.03 -19.88 -1.65
CA VAL A 55 16.45 -18.82 -0.80
C VAL A 55 16.60 -17.40 -1.35
N ASP A 56 17.64 -17.10 -2.13
CA ASP A 56 17.93 -15.73 -2.56
C ASP A 56 16.85 -15.24 -3.55
N GLN A 57 16.55 -16.03 -4.58
CA GLN A 57 15.56 -15.64 -5.59
C GLN A 57 14.15 -15.50 -5.00
N PRO A 58 13.60 -16.49 -4.25
CA PRO A 58 12.25 -16.36 -3.70
C PRO A 58 12.10 -15.21 -2.71
N THR A 59 13.15 -14.88 -1.94
CA THR A 59 13.10 -13.74 -1.02
C THR A 59 13.20 -12.40 -1.73
N SER A 60 13.98 -12.31 -2.82
CA SER A 60 13.97 -11.13 -3.70
C SER A 60 12.59 -10.93 -4.34
N ASP A 61 12.00 -11.99 -4.90
CA ASP A 61 10.68 -11.93 -5.53
C ASP A 61 9.60 -11.47 -4.53
N LEU A 62 9.69 -11.91 -3.27
CA LEU A 62 8.77 -11.50 -2.22
C LEU A 62 8.93 -10.01 -1.87
N THR A 63 10.15 -9.48 -1.82
CA THR A 63 10.40 -8.03 -1.65
C THR A 63 9.75 -7.25 -2.78
N ASP A 64 9.93 -7.68 -4.03
CA ASP A 64 9.39 -6.99 -5.21
C ASP A 64 7.86 -7.02 -5.23
N LEU A 65 7.25 -8.17 -4.91
CA LEU A 65 5.79 -8.29 -4.82
C LEU A 65 5.20 -7.37 -3.76
N LEU A 66 5.81 -7.30 -2.56
CA LEU A 66 5.35 -6.41 -1.50
C LEU A 66 5.46 -4.94 -1.90
N GLY A 67 6.52 -4.57 -2.63
CA GLY A 67 6.67 -3.25 -3.23
C GLY A 67 5.53 -2.91 -4.19
N GLN A 68 5.21 -3.82 -5.12
CA GLN A 68 4.12 -3.63 -6.09
C GLN A 68 2.76 -3.48 -5.42
N VAL A 69 2.47 -4.27 -4.37
CA VAL A 69 1.22 -4.14 -3.62
C VAL A 69 1.17 -2.81 -2.87
N SER A 70 2.28 -2.39 -2.25
CA SER A 70 2.38 -1.10 -1.58
C SER A 70 2.12 0.07 -2.54
N ASP A 71 2.72 0.05 -3.73
CA ASP A 71 2.52 1.06 -4.77
C ASP A 71 1.07 1.10 -5.26
N ALA A 72 0.43 -0.07 -5.42
CA ALA A 72 -0.97 -0.15 -5.80
C ALA A 72 -1.89 0.46 -4.73
N LEU A 73 -1.64 0.16 -3.45
CA LEU A 73 -2.42 0.76 -2.36
C LEU A 73 -2.22 2.27 -2.25
N GLU A 74 -1.01 2.76 -2.48
CA GLU A 74 -0.71 4.18 -2.46
C GLU A 74 -1.45 4.92 -3.59
N LYS A 75 -1.50 4.36 -4.80
CA LYS A 75 -2.30 4.91 -5.92
C LYS A 75 -3.80 4.98 -5.58
N VAL A 76 -4.33 3.93 -4.94
CA VAL A 76 -5.73 3.89 -4.49
C VAL A 76 -5.98 4.97 -3.43
N ARG A 77 -5.08 5.12 -2.46
CA ARG A 77 -5.16 6.15 -1.42
C ARG A 77 -5.14 7.57 -2.02
N GLN A 78 -4.25 7.85 -2.96
CA GLN A 78 -4.16 9.15 -3.64
C GLN A 78 -5.42 9.47 -4.46
N SER A 79 -5.97 8.47 -5.15
CA SER A 79 -7.21 8.59 -5.91
C SER A 79 -8.41 8.85 -4.99
N GLY A 80 -8.47 8.15 -3.85
CA GLY A 80 -9.49 8.36 -2.82
C GLY A 80 -9.43 9.75 -2.20
N LYS A 81 -8.23 10.25 -1.88
CA LYS A 81 -8.04 11.62 -1.39
C LYS A 81 -8.52 12.66 -2.40
N SER A 82 -8.11 12.51 -3.67
CA SER A 82 -8.51 13.44 -4.74
C SER A 82 -10.03 13.48 -4.93
N THR A 83 -10.67 12.31 -4.84
CA THR A 83 -12.14 12.19 -4.89
C THR A 83 -12.79 12.86 -3.68
N SER A 84 -12.24 12.66 -2.48
CA SER A 84 -12.72 13.35 -1.26
C SER A 84 -12.66 14.85 -1.39
N ASP A 85 -11.53 15.37 -1.88
CA ASP A 85 -11.29 16.80 -2.02
C ASP A 85 -12.27 17.41 -3.04
N LEU A 86 -12.57 16.70 -4.13
CA LEU A 86 -13.56 17.10 -5.13
C LEU A 86 -15.00 17.13 -4.58
N PHE A 87 -15.39 16.15 -3.76
CA PHE A 87 -16.71 16.16 -3.13
C PHE A 87 -16.84 17.29 -2.12
N ASN A 88 -15.81 17.53 -1.31
CA ASN A 88 -15.79 18.62 -0.35
C ASN A 88 -15.89 19.98 -1.06
N SER A 89 -15.15 20.19 -2.15
CA SER A 89 -15.23 21.45 -2.91
C SER A 89 -16.60 21.63 -3.56
N SER A 90 -17.17 20.57 -4.14
CA SER A 90 -18.51 20.62 -4.75
C SER A 90 -19.60 20.92 -3.73
N ASP A 91 -19.50 20.34 -2.53
CA ASP A 91 -20.43 20.62 -1.43
C ASP A 91 -20.31 22.06 -0.93
N GLN A 92 -19.09 22.61 -0.90
CA GLN A 92 -18.83 23.98 -0.50
C GLN A 92 -19.36 24.98 -1.54
N ASP A 93 -19.13 24.73 -2.84
CA ASP A 93 -19.66 25.54 -3.94
C ASP A 93 -21.19 25.56 -3.98
N LEU A 94 -21.83 24.43 -3.65
CA LEU A 94 -23.28 24.33 -3.52
C LEU A 94 -23.78 25.11 -2.29
N ALA A 95 -23.10 25.02 -1.16
CA ALA A 95 -23.45 25.76 0.04
C ALA A 95 -23.34 27.29 -0.17
N ASP A 96 -22.30 27.74 -0.86
CA ASP A 96 -22.08 29.16 -1.15
C ASP A 96 -23.12 29.71 -2.13
N ASN A 97 -23.51 28.95 -3.15
CA ASN A 97 -24.59 29.34 -4.07
C ASN A 97 -25.97 29.42 -3.41
N VAL A 98 -26.25 28.52 -2.46
CA VAL A 98 -27.53 28.51 -1.73
C VAL A 98 -27.62 29.65 -0.72
N ASN A 99 -26.51 30.05 -0.09
CA ASN A 99 -26.47 31.20 0.83
C ASN A 99 -26.33 32.56 0.13
N GLY A 100 -25.98 32.57 -1.16
CA GLY A 100 -25.84 33.78 -1.98
C GLY A 100 -27.09 34.21 -2.75
N SER A 101 -28.23 33.53 -2.59
CA SER A 101 -29.53 33.86 -3.21
C SER A 101 -30.52 34.44 -2.20
#